data_AF-A0A5E4N5G7-F1
#
_entry.id   AF-A0A5E4N5G7-F1
#
_cell.length_a   1.000
_cell.length_b   1.000
_cell.length_c   1.000
_cell.angle_alpha   90.00
_cell.angle_beta   90.00
_cell.angle_gamma   90.00
#
_symmetry.space_group_name_H-M   'P 1'
#
loop_
_entity.id
_entity.type
_entity.pdbx_description
1 polymer ?
#
loop_
_entity_poly.entity_id
_entity_poly.type
_entity_poly.pdbx_seq_one_letter_code
_entity_poly.pdbx_strand_id
1 'polypeptide(L)' 'MSHIKPTKRKIDQERRAFQEKRGHTYFYTNSYSLPICLICKQSGSVMKEYNIKRHYDANH' A
#
# COMPACT_ATOMS: atom_id res chain seq x y z
N MET A 1 10.57 35.65 24.74
CA MET A 1 11.23 34.47 24.16
C MET A 1 10.15 33.56 23.59
N SER A 2 10.24 33.24 22.31
CA SER A 2 9.19 32.62 21.48
C SER A 2 8.91 31.17 21.88
N HIS A 3 7.67 30.88 22.25
CA HIS A 3 7.18 29.53 22.51
C HIS A 3 7.08 28.74 21.19
N ILE A 4 8.04 27.85 20.93
CA ILE A 4 7.96 26.90 19.81
C ILE A 4 6.99 25.79 20.21
N LYS A 5 5.76 25.84 19.66
CA LYS A 5 4.83 24.72 19.71
C LYS A 5 5.41 23.58 18.88
N PRO A 6 5.53 22.33 19.38
CA PRO A 6 5.93 21.21 18.55
C PRO A 6 4.82 20.96 17.52
N THR A 7 5.06 21.36 16.27
CA THR A 7 4.23 20.98 15.13
C THR A 7 4.24 19.46 15.04
N LYS A 8 3.15 18.83 15.48
CA LYS A 8 2.92 17.39 15.28
C LYS A 8 3.09 17.10 13.79
N ARG A 9 4.18 16.43 13.42
CA ARG A 9 4.40 16.01 12.03
C ARG A 9 3.22 15.12 11.63
N LYS A 10 2.48 15.52 10.59
CA LYS A 10 1.41 14.69 10.00
C LYS A 10 2.05 13.51 9.28
N ILE A 11 2.33 12.43 10.02
CA ILE A 11 2.78 11.12 9.50
C ILE A 11 1.67 10.39 8.72
N ASP A 12 0.48 11.00 8.62
CA ASP A 12 -0.70 10.40 7.96
C ASP A 12 -0.65 10.47 6.41
N GLN A 13 0.33 11.17 5.83
CA GLN A 13 0.43 11.30 4.38
C GLN A 13 1.35 10.25 3.75
N GLU A 14 2.44 9.86 4.43
CA GLU A 14 3.35 8.82 3.93
C GLU A 14 2.76 7.40 3.96
N ARG A 15 1.82 7.12 4.87
CA ARG A 15 1.15 5.80 4.93
C ARG A 15 0.07 5.58 3.88
N ARG A 16 -0.41 6.65 3.23
CA ARG A 16 -1.44 6.57 2.18
C ARG A 16 -0.85 6.42 0.78
N ALA A 17 0.40 6.83 0.58
CA ALA A 17 1.13 6.50 -0.62
C ALA A 17 1.56 5.03 -0.53
N PHE A 18 1.11 4.22 -1.50
CA PHE A 18 1.62 2.87 -1.69
C PHE A 18 3.14 2.97 -1.87
N GLN A 19 3.92 2.63 -0.83
CA GLN A 19 5.37 2.60 -0.96
C GLN A 19 5.71 1.54 -2.00
N GLU A 20 6.25 1.94 -3.15
CA GLU A 20 6.67 1.03 -4.24
C GLU A 20 7.55 -0.12 -3.72
N LYS A 21 8.31 0.11 -2.65
CA LYS A 21 9.11 -0.89 -1.94
C LYS A 21 8.30 -2.12 -1.47
N ARG A 22 6.99 -1.99 -1.26
CA ARG A 22 6.05 -3.08 -0.90
C ARG A 22 5.47 -3.81 -2.10
N GLY A 23 5.39 -3.16 -3.27
CA GLY A 23 4.90 -3.82 -4.49
C GLY A 23 5.72 -5.04 -4.87
N HIS A 24 7.02 -5.03 -4.55
CA HIS A 24 7.91 -6.16 -4.77
C HIS A 24 7.71 -7.30 -3.77
N THR A 25 7.14 -7.06 -2.58
CA THR A 25 6.99 -8.09 -1.53
C THR A 25 5.79 -9.01 -1.78
N TYR A 26 4.75 -8.50 -2.43
CA TYR A 26 3.51 -9.24 -2.65
C TYR A 26 3.27 -9.64 -4.11
N PHE A 27 4.22 -9.35 -5.00
CA PHE A 27 4.12 -9.64 -6.44
C PHE A 27 2.83 -9.06 -7.05
N TYR A 28 2.57 -7.77 -6.81
CA TYR A 28 1.41 -7.07 -7.37
C TYR A 28 1.83 -6.00 -8.37
N THR A 29 1.06 -5.87 -9.45
CA THR A 29 1.19 -4.78 -10.42
C THR A 29 -0.07 -3.92 -10.48
N ASN A 30 0.07 -2.67 -10.88
CA ASN A 30 -1.06 -1.82 -11.23
C ASN A 30 -1.34 -1.97 -12.73
N SER A 31 -2.51 -2.50 -13.09
CA SER A 31 -2.96 -2.50 -14.48
C SER A 31 -4.25 -1.71 -14.57
N TYR A 32 -4.25 -0.61 -15.32
CA TYR A 32 -5.44 0.21 -15.58
C TYR A 32 -6.24 0.56 -14.30
N SER A 33 -5.55 0.91 -13.20
CA SER A 33 -6.10 1.24 -11.86
C SER A 33 -6.53 0.05 -10.97
N LEU A 34 -6.42 -1.19 -11.46
CA LEU A 34 -6.68 -2.39 -10.67
C LEU A 34 -5.37 -3.07 -10.25
N PRO A 35 -5.23 -3.46 -8.98
CA PRO A 35 -4.11 -4.30 -8.57
C PRO A 35 -4.28 -5.72 -9.12
N ILE A 36 -3.29 -6.25 -9.83
CA ILE A 36 -3.25 -7.64 -10.31
C ILE A 36 -2.16 -8.39 -9.55
N CYS A 37 -2.53 -9.54 -8.97
CA CYS A 37 -1.57 -10.48 -8.39
C CYS A 37 -0.84 -11.20 -9.52
N LEU A 38 0.48 -11.14 -9.55
CA LEU A 38 1.29 -11.78 -10.59
C LEU A 38 1.47 -13.28 -10.35
N ILE A 39 1.18 -13.79 -9.14
CA ILE A 39 1.27 -15.21 -8.80
C ILE A 39 0.07 -15.98 -9.40
N CYS A 40 -1.16 -15.52 -9.12
CA CYS A 40 -2.39 -16.19 -9.55
C CYS A 40 -3.13 -15.47 -10.68
N LYS A 41 -2.64 -14.31 -11.15
CA LYS A 41 -3.27 -13.45 -12.18
C LYS A 41 -4.66 -12.94 -11.79
N GLN A 42 -5.02 -12.97 -10.50
CA GLN A 42 -6.29 -12.43 -10.03
C GLN A 42 -6.21 -10.92 -9.83
N SER A 43 -7.29 -10.21 -10.19
CA SER A 43 -7.47 -8.79 -9.91
C SER A 43 -8.06 -8.58 -8.51
N GLY A 44 -7.53 -7.60 -7.78
CA GLY A 44 -8.08 -7.14 -6.51
C GLY A 44 -8.93 -5.88 -6.69
N SER A 45 -9.78 -5.58 -5.71
CA SER A 45 -10.72 -4.45 -5.82
C SER A 45 -10.09 -3.07 -5.62
N VAL A 46 -9.03 -2.95 -4.81
CA VAL A 46 -8.35 -1.67 -4.55
C VAL A 46 -6.90 -1.93 -4.20
N MET A 47 -5.97 -1.14 -4.76
CA MET A 47 -4.55 -1.17 -4.41
C MET A 47 -4.32 -0.57 -3.01
N LYS A 48 -4.83 -1.26 -1.99
CA LYS A 48 -4.54 -1.00 -0.58
C LYS A 48 -3.74 -2.19 -0.06
N GLU A 49 -2.75 -1.91 0.78
CA GLU A 49 -1.92 -2.94 1.41
C GLU A 49 -2.75 -4.01 2.10
N TYR A 50 -3.83 -3.63 2.79
CA TYR A 50 -4.73 -4.58 3.43
C TYR A 50 -5.29 -5.62 2.45
N ASN A 51 -5.73 -5.20 1.26
CA ASN A 51 -6.30 -6.10 0.26
C ASN A 51 -5.23 -7.02 -0.34
N ILE A 52 -4.05 -6.46 -0.63
CA ILE A 52 -2.90 -7.19 -1.18
C ILE A 52 -2.40 -8.24 -0.18
N LYS A 53 -2.19 -7.83 1.08
CA LYS A 53 -1.72 -8.72 2.15
C LYS A 53 -2.73 -9.83 2.44
N ARG A 54 -4.02 -9.48 2.53
CA ARG A 54 -5.08 -10.47 2.75
C ARG A 54 -5.16 -11.47 1.61
N HIS A 55 -5.02 -11.02 0.36
CA HIS A 55 -4.99 -11.94 -0.77
C HIS A 55 -3.80 -12.88 -0.69
N TYR A 56 -2.59 -12.34 -0.44
CA TYR A 56 -1.38 -13.15 -0.28
C TYR A 56 -1.62 -14.20 0.80
N ASP A 57 -1.85 -13.80 2.06
CA ASP A 57 -2.04 -14.72 3.20
C ASP A 57 -3.12 -15.80 3.00
N ALA A 58 -4.20 -15.48 2.29
CA ALA A 58 -5.30 -16.42 2.03
C ALA A 58 -5.08 -17.35 0.82
N ASN A 59 -4.23 -16.98 -0.15
CA ASN A 59 -4.05 -17.71 -1.41
C ASN A 59 -2.61 -18.23 -1.62
N HIS A 60 -1.62 -17.68 -0.90
CA HIS A 60 -0.18 -17.85 -1.10
C HIS A 60 0.61 -17.84 0.22
#